data_AF-A0A4S2RK74-F1
#
_entry.id   AF-A0A4S2RK74-F1
#
_cell.length_a   1.000
_cell.length_b   1.000
_cell.length_c   1.000
_cell.angle_alpha   90.00
_cell.angle_beta   90.00
_cell.angle_gamma   90.00
#
_symmetry.space_group_name_H-M   'P 1'
#
loop_
_entity.id
_entity.type
_entity.pdbx_description
1 polymer ?
#
loop_
_entity_poly.entity_id
_entity_poly.type
_entity_poly.pdbx_seq_one_letter_code
_entity_poly.pdbx_strand_id
1 'polypeptide(L)'
;MDAAIAGALAAVLASLVTAAAAAYGSRGATRVAQEGGVITGYDKLTERLAKERDKAETDQSTAEAKVAALELEVARLRLLVTQLGGTP
;
A
#
# COMPACT_ATOMS: atom_id res chain seq x y z
N MET A 1 56.67 -9.19 -33.96
CA MET A 1 55.33 -8.67 -33.62
C MET A 1 55.17 -8.89 -32.12
N ASP A 2 55.15 -7.79 -31.39
CA ASP A 2 55.57 -7.69 -29.98
C ASP A 2 54.48 -8.21 -29.02
N ALA A 3 54.90 -8.96 -27.99
CA ALA A 3 54.01 -9.48 -26.94
C ALA A 3 53.23 -8.35 -26.24
N ALA A 4 53.77 -7.13 -26.26
CA ALA A 4 53.09 -5.93 -25.82
C ALA A 4 51.80 -5.62 -26.61
N ILE A 5 51.81 -5.81 -27.94
CA ILE A 5 50.64 -5.57 -28.80
C ILE A 5 49.58 -6.65 -28.54
N ALA A 6 50.01 -7.91 -28.36
CA ALA A 6 49.09 -9.00 -28.02
C ALA A 6 48.46 -8.82 -26.62
N GLY A 7 49.25 -8.38 -25.64
CA GLY A 7 48.77 -8.06 -24.29
C GLY A 7 47.80 -6.87 -24.27
N ALA A 8 48.09 -5.82 -25.03
CA ALA A 8 47.20 -4.68 -25.17
C ALA A 8 45.86 -5.07 -25.82
N LEU A 9 45.89 -5.92 -26.86
CA LEU A 9 44.66 -6.40 -27.50
C LEU A 9 43.83 -7.28 -26.54
N ALA A 10 44.48 -8.16 -25.78
CA ALA A 10 43.82 -8.99 -24.79
C ALA A 10 43.18 -8.15 -23.67
N ALA A 11 43.85 -7.10 -23.20
CA ALA A 11 43.32 -6.19 -22.19
C ALA A 11 42.09 -5.41 -22.70
N VAL A 12 42.11 -4.95 -23.96
CA VAL A 12 40.95 -4.28 -24.57
C VAL A 12 39.77 -5.25 -24.69
N LEU A 13 40.00 -6.48 -25.15
CA LEU A 13 38.93 -7.48 -25.25
C LEU A 13 38.37 -7.88 -23.89
N ALA A 14 39.23 -8.04 -22.88
CA ALA A 14 38.80 -8.34 -21.52
C ALA A 14 37.94 -7.22 -20.93
N SER A 15 38.32 -5.94 -21.13
CA SER A 15 37.53 -4.81 -20.63
C SER A 15 36.16 -4.70 -21.30
N LEU A 16 36.06 -4.98 -22.61
CA LEU A 16 34.79 -5.00 -23.35
C LEU A 16 33.85 -6.12 -22.87
N VAL A 17 34.38 -7.33 -22.65
CA VAL A 17 33.58 -8.46 -22.13
C VAL A 17 33.07 -8.16 -20.72
N THR A 18 33.92 -7.57 -19.87
CA THR A 18 33.55 -7.22 -18.50
C THR A 18 32.48 -6.12 -18.47
N ALA A 19 32.61 -5.11 -19.33
CA ALA A 19 31.61 -4.05 -19.48
C ALA A 19 30.26 -4.58 -20.01
N ALA A 20 30.30 -5.50 -20.99
CA ALA A 20 29.10 -6.16 -21.49
C ALA A 20 28.41 -6.99 -20.41
N ALA A 21 29.15 -7.80 -19.65
CA ALA A 21 28.61 -8.58 -18.55
C ALA A 21 27.97 -7.70 -17.47
N ALA A 22 28.61 -6.58 -17.10
CA ALA A 22 28.07 -5.62 -16.15
C ALA A 22 26.78 -4.92 -16.68
N ALA A 23 26.74 -4.57 -17.97
CA ALA A 23 25.56 -3.98 -18.60
C ALA A 23 24.37 -4.96 -18.64
N TYR A 24 24.61 -6.25 -18.86
CA TYR A 24 23.56 -7.28 -18.80
C TYR A 24 23.11 -7.57 -17.37
N GLY A 25 24.03 -7.68 -16.41
CA GLY A 25 23.71 -7.90 -15.00
C GLY A 25 22.92 -6.75 -14.37
N SER A 26 23.27 -5.50 -14.69
CA SER A 26 22.58 -4.30 -14.19
C SER A 26 21.14 -4.16 -14.72
N ARG A 27 20.87 -4.58 -15.97
CA ARG A 27 19.50 -4.60 -16.52
C ARG A 27 18.58 -5.58 -15.78
N GLY A 28 19.09 -6.77 -15.44
CA GLY A 28 18.37 -7.74 -14.62
C GLY A 28 18.12 -7.23 -13.20
N ALA A 29 19.13 -6.67 -12.55
CA ALA A 29 19.01 -6.06 -11.22
C ALA A 29 17.99 -4.91 -11.19
N THR A 30 17.94 -4.08 -12.24
CA THR A 30 17.00 -2.97 -12.35
C THR A 30 15.56 -3.47 -12.49
N ARG A 31 15.32 -4.54 -13.28
CA ARG A 31 13.99 -5.16 -13.39
C ARG A 31 13.53 -5.79 -12.08
N VAL A 32 14.38 -6.58 -11.42
CA VAL A 32 14.05 -7.19 -10.13
C VAL A 32 13.75 -6.14 -9.07
N ALA A 33 14.51 -5.03 -9.04
CA ALA A 33 14.25 -3.91 -8.13
C ALA A 33 12.91 -3.21 -8.43
N GLN A 34 12.57 -3.01 -9.70
CA GLN A 34 11.29 -2.43 -10.11
C GLN A 34 10.11 -3.36 -9.79
N GLU A 35 10.22 -4.64 -10.12
CA GLU A 35 9.20 -5.66 -9.86
C GLU A 35 8.99 -5.86 -8.35
N GLY A 36 10.07 -5.96 -7.56
CA GLY A 36 9.98 -6.03 -6.10
C GLY A 36 9.39 -4.77 -5.46
N GLY A 37 9.70 -3.59 -6.02
CA GLY A 37 9.10 -2.32 -5.59
C GLY A 37 7.60 -2.23 -5.87
N VAL A 38 7.16 -2.75 -7.02
CA VAL A 38 5.73 -2.81 -7.40
C VAL A 38 4.95 -3.77 -6.51
N ILE A 39 5.47 -4.98 -6.26
CA ILE A 39 4.84 -5.96 -5.35
C ILE A 39 4.70 -5.38 -3.95
N THR A 40 5.78 -4.81 -3.41
CA THR A 40 5.75 -4.14 -2.09
C THR A 40 4.77 -2.96 -2.06
N GLY A 41 4.60 -2.26 -3.18
CA GLY A 41 3.62 -1.18 -3.34
C GLY A 41 2.18 -1.68 -3.25
N TYR A 42 1.86 -2.80 -3.91
CA TYR A 42 0.54 -3.44 -3.83
C TYR A 42 0.24 -3.99 -2.43
N ASP A 43 1.23 -4.57 -1.75
CA ASP A 43 1.08 -5.04 -0.37
C ASP A 43 0.72 -3.88 0.57
N LYS A 44 1.40 -2.74 0.44
CA LYS A 44 1.08 -1.53 1.23
C LYS A 44 -0.30 -0.97 0.92
N LEU A 45 -0.72 -1.00 -0.35
CA LEU A 45 -2.05 -0.52 -0.74
C LEU A 45 -3.15 -1.40 -0.17
N THR A 46 -3.01 -2.72 -0.29
CA THR A 46 -3.99 -3.69 0.23
C THR A 46 -4.06 -3.63 1.75
N GLU A 47 -2.93 -3.49 2.45
CA GLU A 47 -2.89 -3.29 3.90
C GLU A 47 -3.63 -2.00 4.32
N ARG A 48 -3.40 -0.89 3.61
CA ARG A 48 -4.09 0.38 3.87
C ARG A 48 -5.59 0.29 3.62
N LEU A 49 -6.01 -0.31 2.51
CA LEU A 49 -7.42 -0.49 2.19
C LEU A 49 -8.13 -1.40 3.19
N ALA A 50 -7.47 -2.47 3.66
CA ALA A 50 -8.01 -3.32 4.72
C ALA A 50 -8.20 -2.54 6.02
N LYS A 51 -7.20 -1.76 6.44
CA LYS A 51 -7.30 -0.89 7.63
C LYS A 51 -8.39 0.16 7.50
N GLU A 52 -8.55 0.78 6.32
CA GLU A 52 -9.60 1.76 6.07
C GLU A 52 -11.00 1.13 6.09
N ARG A 53 -11.16 -0.08 5.52
CA ARG A 53 -12.42 -0.84 5.60
C ARG A 53 -12.77 -1.20 7.04
N ASP A 54 -11.83 -1.78 7.80
CA ASP A 54 -12.07 -2.21 9.18
C ASP A 54 -12.44 -1.02 10.08
N LYS A 55 -11.80 0.14 9.83
CA LYS A 55 -12.16 1.40 10.48
C LYS A 55 -13.57 1.86 10.11
N ALA A 56 -13.92 1.83 8.82
CA ALA A 56 -15.24 2.22 8.36
C ALA A 56 -16.36 1.34 8.94
N GLU A 57 -16.14 0.03 9.02
CA GLU A 57 -17.08 -0.92 9.64
C GLU A 57 -17.27 -0.63 11.13
N THR A 58 -16.18 -0.31 11.84
CA THR A 58 -16.22 0.07 13.26
C THR A 58 -16.96 1.39 13.48
N ASP A 59 -16.67 2.40 12.65
CA ASP A 59 -17.30 3.71 12.71
C ASP A 59 -18.80 3.61 12.38
N GLN A 60 -19.17 2.79 11.40
CA GLN A 60 -20.56 2.50 11.05
C GLN A 60 -21.31 1.83 12.21
N SER A 61 -20.76 0.75 12.78
CA SER A 61 -21.38 0.07 13.93
C SER A 61 -21.57 1.02 15.13
N THR A 62 -20.58 1.89 15.38
CA THR A 62 -20.65 2.90 16.43
C THR A 62 -21.74 3.94 16.14
N ALA A 63 -21.89 4.37 14.89
CA ALA A 63 -22.92 5.32 14.48
C ALA A 63 -24.32 4.71 14.60
N GLU A 64 -24.52 3.48 14.14
CA GLU A 64 -25.77 2.74 14.26
C GLU A 64 -26.19 2.57 15.73
N ALA A 65 -25.24 2.24 16.61
CA ALA A 65 -25.51 2.15 18.05
C ALA A 65 -25.93 3.50 18.66
N LYS A 66 -25.31 4.60 18.24
CA LYS A 66 -25.69 5.96 18.68
C LYS A 66 -27.07 6.36 18.18
N VAL A 67 -27.41 6.04 16.93
CA VAL A 67 -28.74 6.29 16.37
C VAL A 67 -29.79 5.52 17.16
N ALA A 68 -29.59 4.22 17.41
CA ALA A 68 -30.53 3.42 18.21
C ALA A 68 -30.73 3.98 19.62
N ALA A 69 -29.66 4.44 20.28
CA ALA A 69 -29.74 5.07 21.59
C ALA A 69 -30.53 6.40 21.56
N LEU A 70 -30.30 7.23 20.54
CA LEU A 70 -31.03 8.49 20.36
C LEU A 70 -32.50 8.26 20.02
N GLU A 71 -32.82 7.29 19.18
CA GLU A 71 -34.20 6.92 18.86
C GLU A 71 -34.97 6.46 20.12
N LEU A 72 -34.32 5.66 20.97
CA LEU A 72 -34.89 5.23 22.25
C LEU A 72 -35.12 6.42 23.19
N GLU A 73 -34.16 7.35 23.28
CA GLU A 73 -34.32 8.53 24.13
C GLU A 73 -35.41 9.47 23.59
N VAL A 74 -35.50 9.66 22.27
CA VAL A 74 -36.60 10.42 21.65
C VAL A 74 -37.94 9.76 21.96
N ALA A 75 -38.06 8.44 21.84
CA ALA A 75 -39.28 7.73 22.20
C ALA A 75 -39.65 7.91 23.68
N ARG A 76 -38.66 7.82 24.58
CA ARG A 76 -38.82 8.07 26.02
C ARG A 76 -39.30 9.49 26.31
N LEU A 77 -38.69 10.49 25.67
CA LEU A 77 -39.04 11.90 25.83
C LEU A 77 -40.44 12.19 25.31
N ARG A 78 -40.82 11.65 24.14
CA ARG A 78 -42.19 11.79 23.60
C ARG A 78 -43.23 11.19 24.54
N LEU A 79 -42.94 10.03 25.14
CA LEU A 79 -43.80 9.43 26.14
C LEU A 79 -43.94 10.34 27.37
N LEU A 80 -42.83 10.90 27.86
CA LEU A 80 -42.85 11.83 28.99
C LEU A 80 -43.65 13.09 28.69
N VAL A 81 -43.48 13.70 27.51
CA VAL A 81 -44.27 14.87 27.08
C VAL A 81 -45.76 14.54 27.09
N THR A 82 -46.14 13.38 26.57
CA THR A 82 -47.53 12.91 26.57
C THR A 82 -48.06 12.71 28.00
N GLN A 83 -47.27 12.11 28.89
CA GLN A 83 -47.65 11.92 30.31
C GLN A 83 -47.83 13.25 31.06
N LEU A 84 -47.08 14.28 30.68
CA LEU A 84 -47.19 15.62 31.26
C LEU A 84 -48.32 16.46 30.61
N GLY A 85 -49.12 15.86 29.73
CA GLY A 85 -50.24 16.53 29.06
C GLY A 85 -49.85 17.42 27.89
N GLY A 86 -48.60 17.34 27.43
CA GLY A 86 -48.15 17.98 26.19
C GLY A 86 -48.44 17.12 24.96
N THR A 87 -48.30 17.72 23.78
CA THR A 87 -48.34 17.01 22.50
C THR A 87 -46.90 16.82 22.00
N PRO A 88 -46.45 15.58 21.73
CA PRO A 88 -45.07 15.27 21.33
C PRO A 88 -44.68 15.67 19.91
#